data_AF-A0A940AMF0-F1
#
_entry.id   AF-A0A940AMF0-F1
#
_cell.length_a   1.000
_cell.length_b   1.000
_cell.length_c   1.000
_cell.angle_alpha   90.00
_cell.angle_beta   90.00
_cell.angle_gamma   90.00
#
_symmetry.space_group_name_H-M   'P 1'
#
loop_
_entity.id
_entity.type
_entity.pdbx_description
1 polymer ?
#
loop_
_entity_poly.entity_id
_entity_poly.type
_entity_poly.pdbx_seq_one_letter_code
_entity_poly.pdbx_strand_id
1 'polypeptide(L)'
;MTALKELRIEKELTQQQAADLVGISLRSYKSYENDREKEGSFKYKYIIDRLAMLKPLDEEHGLVTVDYIRRKCLPILEKYEVDYCYLFGSYAKGRATEKSDIDLLLSTKIRGIRFFGLVEELREALHKKVDVLDVNQLEGNLALTKEVLKDGIKIYG
;
A
#
# COMPACT_ATOMS: atom_id res chain seq x y z
N MET A 1 23.30 -3.27 16.29
CA MET A 1 23.86 -3.06 14.93
C MET A 1 24.15 -1.56 14.84
N THR A 2 24.18 -0.89 13.69
CA THR A 2 24.09 0.59 13.66
C THR A 2 22.60 0.97 13.67
N ALA A 3 22.23 2.14 14.20
CA ALA A 3 20.83 2.60 14.22
C ALA A 3 20.23 2.68 12.80
N LEU A 4 21.06 3.07 11.83
CA LEU A 4 20.70 3.08 10.41
C LEU A 4 20.33 1.69 9.87
N LYS A 5 21.10 0.67 10.24
CA LYS A 5 20.83 -0.72 9.85
C LYS A 5 19.54 -1.25 10.47
N GLU A 6 19.29 -0.91 11.74
CA GLU A 6 18.07 -1.29 12.47
C GLU A 6 16.84 -0.64 11.83
N LEU A 7 16.88 0.67 11.58
CA LEU A 7 15.80 1.41 10.92
C LEU A 7 15.48 0.87 9.52
N ARG A 8 16.50 0.47 8.75
CA ARG A 8 16.30 -0.13 7.43
C ARG A 8 15.60 -1.49 7.52
N ILE A 9 16.03 -2.33 8.46
CA ILE A 9 15.46 -3.67 8.67
C ILE A 9 14.01 -3.56 9.17
N GLU A 10 13.73 -2.65 10.11
CA GLU A 10 12.39 -2.37 10.61
C GLU A 10 11.43 -1.96 9.48
N LYS A 11 11.93 -1.19 8.51
CA LYS A 11 11.18 -0.76 7.32
C LYS A 11 11.16 -1.80 6.19
N GLU A 12 11.71 -2.99 6.42
CA GLU A 12 11.79 -4.10 5.45
C GLU A 12 12.49 -3.73 4.13
N LEU A 13 13.42 -2.78 4.16
CA LEU A 13 14.10 -2.28 2.97
C LEU A 13 15.41 -3.02 2.68
N THR A 14 15.69 -3.27 1.39
CA THR A 14 17.04 -3.60 0.94
C THR A 14 17.95 -2.36 1.01
N GLN A 15 19.27 -2.56 1.04
CA GLN A 15 20.23 -1.44 1.00
C GLN A 15 20.10 -0.61 -0.29
N GLN A 16 19.67 -1.23 -1.40
CA GLN A 16 19.46 -0.53 -2.67
C GLN A 16 18.22 0.36 -2.59
N GLN A 17 17.08 -0.18 -2.16
CA GLN A 17 15.85 0.60 -1.97
C GLN A 17 16.07 1.77 -1.00
N ALA A 18 16.76 1.53 0.12
CA ALA A 18 17.07 2.59 1.07
C ALA A 18 18.00 3.67 0.49
N ALA A 19 18.94 3.30 -0.37
CA ALA A 19 19.81 4.25 -1.07
C ALA A 19 19.03 5.12 -2.07
N ASP A 20 18.17 4.49 -2.88
CA ASP A 20 17.34 5.16 -3.88
C ASP A 20 16.35 6.14 -3.21
N LEU A 21 15.72 5.69 -2.13
CA LEU A 21 14.79 6.48 -1.31
C LEU A 21 15.43 7.73 -0.68
N VAL A 22 16.67 7.59 -0.20
CA VAL A 22 17.43 8.71 0.38
C VAL A 22 18.02 9.60 -0.72
N GLY A 23 18.10 9.13 -1.96
CA GLY A 23 18.69 9.86 -3.09
C GLY A 23 20.22 9.85 -3.08
N ILE A 24 20.84 8.75 -2.64
CA ILE A 24 22.30 8.58 -2.61
C ILE A 24 22.73 7.28 -3.28
N SER A 25 24.00 7.17 -3.67
CA SER A 25 24.50 5.92 -4.27
C SER A 25 24.52 4.77 -3.25
N LEU A 26 24.28 3.53 -3.71
CA LEU A 26 24.39 2.31 -2.89
C LEU A 26 25.72 2.23 -2.14
N ARG A 27 26.82 2.61 -2.80
CA ARG A 27 28.16 2.66 -2.20
C ARG A 27 28.18 3.60 -0.99
N SER A 28 27.59 4.78 -1.13
CA SER A 28 27.50 5.74 -0.02
C SER A 28 26.65 5.15 1.11
N TYR A 29 25.47 4.62 0.79
CA TYR A 29 24.58 4.03 1.77
C TYR A 29 25.25 2.91 2.58
N LYS A 30 25.85 1.93 1.90
CA LYS A 30 26.63 0.84 2.53
C LYS A 30 27.75 1.37 3.43
N SER A 31 28.41 2.45 3.03
CA SER A 31 29.46 3.03 3.85
C SER A 31 28.90 3.62 5.14
N TYR A 32 27.79 4.36 5.11
CA TYR A 32 27.18 4.91 6.32
C TYR A 32 26.50 3.83 7.20
N GLU A 33 26.01 2.74 6.61
CA GLU A 33 25.40 1.66 7.38
C GLU A 33 26.44 0.83 8.16
N ASN A 34 27.64 0.63 7.61
CA ASN A 34 28.64 -0.28 8.16
C ASN A 34 29.79 0.42 8.91
N ASP A 35 29.95 1.74 8.78
CA ASP A 35 31.04 2.51 9.40
C ASP A 35 30.52 3.35 10.57
N ARG A 36 30.87 2.95 11.80
CA ARG A 36 30.42 3.63 13.02
C ARG A 36 31.05 4.99 13.22
N GLU A 37 32.23 5.26 12.65
CA GLU A 37 32.89 6.57 12.75
C GLU A 37 32.08 7.67 12.06
N LYS A 38 31.13 7.29 11.19
CA LYS A 38 30.25 8.22 10.48
C LYS A 38 28.97 8.54 11.24
N GLU A 39 28.68 7.83 12.33
CA GLU A 39 27.55 8.11 13.19
C GLU A 39 27.65 9.55 13.73
N GLY A 40 26.53 10.27 13.71
CA GLY A 40 26.48 11.67 14.16
C GLY A 40 26.91 12.71 13.13
N SER A 41 27.51 12.34 12.00
CA SER A 41 27.77 13.26 10.90
C SER A 41 26.47 13.84 10.32
N PHE A 42 26.52 15.03 9.73
CA PHE A 42 25.35 15.67 9.10
C PHE A 42 24.69 14.77 8.05
N LYS A 43 25.51 14.07 7.25
CA LYS A 43 25.01 13.15 6.23
C LYS A 43 24.40 11.89 6.84
N TYR A 44 24.94 11.37 7.94
CA TYR A 44 24.31 10.27 8.67
C TYR A 44 22.95 10.66 9.24
N LYS A 45 22.86 11.82 9.90
CA LYS A 45 21.59 12.36 10.40
C LYS A 45 20.58 12.55 9.27
N TYR A 46 20.99 13.13 8.15
CA TYR A 46 20.15 13.25 6.96
C TYR A 46 19.62 11.89 6.47
N ILE A 47 20.46 10.85 6.40
CA ILE A 47 20.03 9.52 5.97
C ILE A 47 19.00 8.93 6.95
N ILE A 48 19.25 9.05 8.26
CA ILE A 48 18.31 8.62 9.31
C ILE A 48 16.99 9.36 9.20
N ASP A 49 17.02 10.70 9.16
CA ASP A 49 15.82 11.53 9.12
C ASP A 49 15.01 11.26 7.85
N ARG A 50 15.67 11.11 6.71
CA ARG A 50 15.00 10.77 5.44
C ARG A 50 14.36 9.39 5.51
N LEU A 51 15.07 8.36 5.98
CA LEU A 51 14.47 7.03 6.12
C LEU A 51 13.36 7.01 7.16
N ALA A 52 13.50 7.74 8.26
CA ALA A 52 12.50 7.84 9.31
C ALA A 52 11.22 8.51 8.78
N MET A 53 11.34 9.59 8.00
CA MET A 53 10.23 10.30 7.36
C MET A 53 9.54 9.50 6.26
N LEU A 54 10.24 8.58 5.60
CA LEU A 54 9.67 7.74 4.56
C LEU A 54 8.84 6.63 5.18
N LYS A 55 7.53 6.63 4.87
CA LYS A 55 6.69 5.47 5.15
C LYS A 55 7.09 4.36 4.17
N PRO A 56 7.39 3.14 4.63
CA PRO A 56 7.72 2.02 3.72
C PRO A 56 6.56 1.63 2.80
N LEU A 57 5.36 2.14 3.09
CA LEU A 57 4.15 1.98 2.31
C LEU A 57 3.48 3.35 2.16
N ASP A 58 3.33 3.79 0.92
CA ASP A 58 2.52 4.93 0.53
C ASP A 58 1.91 4.68 -0.86
N GLU A 59 1.21 5.68 -1.40
CA GLU A 59 0.50 5.55 -2.67
C GLU A 59 1.40 5.23 -3.87
N GLU A 60 2.69 5.51 -3.81
CA GLU A 60 3.65 5.33 -4.90
C GLU A 60 4.72 4.26 -4.60
N HIS A 61 4.84 3.82 -3.34
CA HIS A 61 5.90 2.91 -2.86
C HIS A 61 5.33 1.74 -2.05
N GLY A 62 5.99 0.58 -2.16
CA GLY A 62 5.66 -0.64 -1.42
C GLY A 62 4.55 -1.49 -2.05
N LEU A 63 4.66 -2.81 -1.92
CA LEU A 63 3.64 -3.77 -2.35
C LEU A 63 2.93 -4.34 -1.11
N VAL A 64 1.62 -4.56 -1.23
CA VAL A 64 0.83 -5.19 -0.17
C VAL A 64 0.32 -6.56 -0.60
N THR A 65 0.13 -7.45 0.37
CA THR A 65 -0.45 -8.76 0.12
C THR A 65 -1.98 -8.70 0.15
N VAL A 66 -2.64 -9.66 -0.49
CA VAL A 66 -4.11 -9.79 -0.41
C VAL A 66 -4.58 -9.93 1.04
N ASP A 67 -3.82 -10.62 1.89
CA ASP A 67 -4.13 -10.74 3.33
C ASP A 67 -3.95 -9.42 4.09
N TYR A 68 -2.99 -8.57 3.70
CA TYR A 68 -2.91 -7.21 4.22
C TYR A 68 -4.16 -6.41 3.86
N ILE A 69 -4.55 -6.43 2.58
CA ILE A 69 -5.74 -5.73 2.08
C ILE A 69 -6.97 -6.20 2.86
N ARG A 70 -7.19 -7.52 2.93
CA ARG A 70 -8.32 -8.11 3.66
C ARG A 70 -8.37 -7.63 5.12
N ARG A 71 -7.26 -7.73 5.85
CA ARG A 71 -7.21 -7.35 7.28
C ARG A 71 -7.45 -5.86 7.50
N LYS A 72 -6.95 -4.99 6.62
CA LYS A 72 -7.13 -3.54 6.72
C LYS A 72 -8.54 -3.09 6.34
N CYS A 73 -9.13 -3.70 5.31
CA CYS A 73 -10.48 -3.38 4.88
C CYS A 73 -11.56 -3.86 5.87
N LEU A 74 -11.39 -5.05 6.48
CA LEU A 74 -12.42 -5.71 7.30
C LEU A 74 -13.11 -4.79 8.33
N PRO A 75 -12.41 -4.10 9.25
CA PRO A 75 -13.08 -3.26 10.26
C PRO A 75 -13.84 -2.07 9.65
N ILE A 76 -13.42 -1.59 8.48
CA ILE A 76 -14.05 -0.47 7.78
C ILE A 76 -15.29 -0.97 7.05
N LEU A 77 -15.19 -2.09 6.33
CA LEU A 77 -16.33 -2.68 5.62
C LEU A 77 -17.46 -3.07 6.60
N GLU A 78 -17.13 -3.57 7.79
CA GLU A 78 -18.09 -3.82 8.88
C GLU A 78 -18.73 -2.52 9.40
N LYS A 79 -17.92 -1.49 9.72
CA LYS A 79 -18.40 -0.18 10.19
C LYS A 79 -19.40 0.46 9.24
N TYR A 80 -19.20 0.27 7.95
CA TYR A 80 -20.05 0.83 6.90
C TYR A 80 -21.17 -0.12 6.46
N GLU A 81 -21.36 -1.28 7.09
CA GLU A 81 -22.42 -2.23 6.73
C GLU A 81 -22.40 -2.57 5.23
N VAL A 82 -21.19 -2.79 4.68
CA VAL A 82 -21.03 -3.32 3.33
C VAL A 82 -21.59 -4.74 3.31
N ASP A 83 -22.22 -5.15 2.20
CA ASP A 83 -22.79 -6.49 2.06
C ASP A 83 -21.68 -7.49 1.66
N TYR A 84 -20.88 -7.16 0.64
CA TYR A 84 -19.69 -7.92 0.26
C TYR A 84 -18.68 -7.05 -0.51
N CYS A 85 -17.42 -7.49 -0.52
CA CYS A 85 -16.33 -6.84 -1.24
C CYS A 85 -15.48 -7.85 -2.01
N TYR A 86 -15.18 -7.53 -3.27
CA TYR A 86 -14.23 -8.25 -4.10
C TYR A 86 -13.01 -7.36 -4.39
N LEU A 87 -11.82 -7.92 -4.22
CA LEU A 87 -10.59 -7.37 -4.78
C LEU A 87 -10.47 -7.87 -6.22
N PHE A 88 -10.25 -6.97 -7.17
CA PHE A 88 -9.99 -7.33 -8.57
C PHE A 88 -8.73 -6.63 -9.08
N GLY A 89 -8.55 -6.60 -10.40
CA GLY A 89 -7.45 -5.88 -11.01
C GLY A 89 -6.07 -6.48 -10.72
N SER A 90 -5.06 -5.61 -10.62
CA SER A 90 -3.66 -6.02 -10.65
C SER A 90 -3.23 -6.87 -9.44
N TYR A 91 -3.74 -6.54 -8.25
CA TYR A 91 -3.46 -7.29 -7.02
C TYR A 91 -4.09 -8.68 -7.03
N ALA A 92 -5.33 -8.81 -7.49
CA ALA A 92 -5.99 -10.11 -7.61
C ALA A 92 -5.30 -11.03 -8.64
N LYS A 93 -4.76 -10.44 -9.71
CA LYS A 93 -4.02 -11.14 -10.78
C LYS A 93 -2.56 -11.45 -10.43
N GLY A 94 -2.05 -10.99 -9.28
CA GLY A 94 -0.64 -11.14 -8.90
C GLY A 94 0.34 -10.36 -9.80
N ARG A 95 -0.12 -9.27 -10.43
CA ARG A 95 0.67 -8.42 -11.35
C ARG A 95 0.81 -6.98 -10.85
N ALA A 96 0.46 -6.73 -9.59
CA ALA A 96 0.59 -5.41 -8.99
C ALA A 96 2.07 -4.96 -8.95
N THR A 97 2.26 -3.66 -9.15
CA THR A 97 3.53 -2.96 -8.94
C THR A 97 3.37 -2.00 -7.76
N GLU A 98 4.47 -1.41 -7.29
CA GLU A 98 4.41 -0.45 -6.18
C GLU A 98 3.49 0.75 -6.44
N LYS A 99 3.24 1.09 -7.71
CA LYS A 99 2.35 2.19 -8.11
C LYS A 99 0.93 1.73 -8.44
N SER A 100 0.63 0.46 -8.29
CA SER A 100 -0.69 -0.09 -8.60
C SER A 100 -1.69 0.32 -7.54
N ASP A 101 -2.85 0.79 -8.01
CA ASP A 101 -4.03 1.06 -7.20
C ASP A 101 -4.65 -0.27 -6.73
N ILE A 102 -5.41 -0.21 -5.64
CA ILE A 102 -6.18 -1.34 -5.12
C ILE A 102 -7.61 -1.22 -5.64
N ASP A 103 -7.98 -2.10 -6.58
CA ASP A 103 -9.30 -2.11 -7.22
C ASP A 103 -10.30 -2.95 -6.40
N LEU A 104 -11.33 -2.30 -5.86
CA LEU A 104 -12.36 -2.92 -5.00
C LEU A 104 -13.75 -2.77 -5.61
N LEU A 105 -14.49 -3.88 -5.66
CA LEU A 105 -15.91 -3.88 -6.02
C LEU A 105 -16.74 -4.12 -4.75
N LEU A 106 -17.62 -3.19 -4.43
CA LEU A 106 -18.48 -3.23 -3.24
C LEU A 106 -19.94 -3.40 -3.61
N SER A 107 -20.66 -4.18 -2.82
CA SER A 107 -22.11 -4.10 -2.73
C SER A 107 -22.49 -3.42 -1.41
N THR A 108 -23.13 -2.26 -1.50
CA THR A 108 -23.56 -1.49 -0.34
C THR A 108 -24.78 -0.65 -0.67
N LYS A 109 -25.54 -0.28 0.35
CA LYS A 109 -26.66 0.68 0.25
C LYS A 109 -26.19 2.13 0.45
N ILE A 110 -24.94 2.34 0.86
CA ILE A 110 -24.39 3.66 1.15
C ILE A 110 -24.25 4.47 -0.13
N ARG A 111 -24.58 5.76 -0.06
CA ARG A 111 -24.45 6.71 -1.16
C ARG A 111 -23.92 8.08 -0.71
N GLY A 112 -23.52 8.90 -1.67
CA GLY A 112 -23.12 10.28 -1.45
C GLY A 112 -21.93 10.41 -0.49
N ILE A 113 -22.00 11.38 0.42
CA ILE A 113 -20.90 11.73 1.35
C ILE A 113 -20.44 10.53 2.19
N ARG A 114 -21.37 9.65 2.61
CA ARG A 114 -21.00 8.45 3.36
C ARG A 114 -20.17 7.47 2.53
N PHE A 115 -20.42 7.37 1.23
CA PHE A 115 -19.64 6.52 0.33
C PHE A 115 -18.22 7.07 0.17
N PHE A 116 -18.08 8.39 -0.02
CA PHE A 116 -16.77 9.04 -0.04
C PHE A 116 -16.00 8.82 1.26
N GLY A 117 -16.67 8.90 2.42
CA GLY A 117 -16.04 8.58 3.71
C GLY A 117 -15.51 7.14 3.78
N LEU A 118 -16.27 6.17 3.27
CA LEU A 118 -15.81 4.78 3.16
C LEU A 118 -14.54 4.66 2.30
N VAL A 119 -14.55 5.27 1.11
CA VAL A 119 -13.40 5.23 0.19
C VAL A 119 -12.17 5.88 0.82
N GLU A 120 -12.31 7.03 1.47
CA GLU A 120 -11.19 7.70 2.13
C GLU A 120 -10.64 6.90 3.31
N GLU A 121 -11.48 6.31 4.15
CA GLU A 121 -11.01 5.45 5.25
C GLU A 121 -10.26 4.21 4.73
N LEU A 122 -10.72 3.61 3.62
CA LEU A 122 -10.01 2.52 2.96
C LEU A 122 -8.64 2.98 2.44
N ARG A 123 -8.59 4.12 1.75
CA ARG A 123 -7.34 4.72 1.23
C ARG A 123 -6.33 4.98 2.35
N GLU A 124 -6.79 5.59 3.45
CA GLU A 124 -5.95 5.88 4.61
C GLU A 124 -5.45 4.60 5.29
N ALA A 125 -6.30 3.60 5.48
CA ALA A 125 -5.91 2.36 6.14
C ALA A 125 -4.97 1.48 5.30
N LEU A 126 -5.11 1.53 3.98
CA LEU A 126 -4.28 0.78 3.05
C LEU A 126 -2.97 1.52 2.72
N HIS A 127 -2.91 2.83 2.94
CA HIS A 127 -1.82 3.70 2.50
C HIS A 127 -1.53 3.56 1.00
N LYS A 128 -2.57 3.27 0.21
CA LYS A 128 -2.53 3.08 -1.24
C LYS A 128 -3.69 3.82 -1.87
N LYS A 129 -3.53 4.19 -3.14
CA LYS A 129 -4.67 4.57 -3.96
C LYS A 129 -5.64 3.40 -4.03
N VAL A 130 -6.92 3.71 -3.94
CA VAL A 130 -8.00 2.73 -3.98
C VAL A 130 -8.99 3.19 -5.02
N ASP A 131 -9.27 2.34 -6.00
CA ASP A 131 -10.38 2.53 -6.92
C ASP A 131 -11.55 1.68 -6.43
N VAL A 132 -12.66 2.33 -6.07
CA VAL A 132 -13.82 1.64 -5.48
C VAL A 132 -15.01 1.77 -6.43
N LEU A 133 -15.43 0.63 -6.95
CA LEU A 133 -16.61 0.51 -7.78
C LEU A 133 -17.77 -0.04 -6.97
N ASP A 134 -18.95 0.54 -7.17
CA ASP A 134 -20.20 -0.01 -6.69
C ASP A 134 -20.71 -1.08 -7.67
N VAL A 135 -21.32 -2.15 -7.16
CA VAL A 135 -21.85 -3.26 -7.97
C VAL A 135 -22.80 -2.78 -9.09
N ASN A 136 -23.52 -1.67 -8.89
CA ASN A 136 -24.40 -1.09 -9.91
C ASN A 136 -23.60 -0.61 -11.15
N GLN A 137 -22.30 -0.34 -11.03
CA GLN A 137 -21.43 0.05 -12.14
C GLN A 137 -21.02 -1.14 -13.04
N LEU A 138 -21.30 -2.38 -12.62
CA LEU A 138 -21.16 -3.54 -13.49
C LEU A 138 -22.22 -3.57 -14.59
N GLU A 139 -23.38 -2.94 -14.38
CA GLU A 139 -24.47 -2.92 -15.35
C GLU A 139 -24.00 -2.28 -16.66
N GLY A 140 -24.06 -3.05 -17.75
CA GLY A 140 -23.61 -2.61 -19.07
C GLY A 140 -22.09 -2.69 -19.31
N ASN A 141 -21.28 -3.02 -18.30
CA ASN A 141 -19.84 -3.21 -18.44
C ASN A 141 -19.45 -4.70 -18.42
N LEU A 142 -19.63 -5.36 -19.57
CA LEU A 142 -19.32 -6.79 -19.72
C LEU A 142 -17.83 -7.10 -19.52
N ALA A 143 -16.93 -6.17 -19.85
CA ALA A 143 -15.49 -6.37 -19.68
C ALA A 143 -15.12 -6.44 -18.19
N LEU A 144 -15.57 -5.46 -17.41
CA LEU A 144 -15.36 -5.41 -15.97
C LEU A 144 -16.04 -6.59 -15.27
N THR A 145 -17.28 -6.90 -15.64
CA THR A 145 -18.00 -8.06 -15.09
C THR A 145 -17.21 -9.36 -15.31
N LYS A 146 -16.69 -9.58 -16.52
CA LYS A 146 -15.87 -10.77 -16.81
C LYS A 146 -14.56 -10.78 -16.01
N GLU A 147 -13.93 -9.63 -15.83
CA GLU A 147 -12.71 -9.51 -15.04
C GLU A 147 -12.95 -9.89 -13.58
N VAL A 148 -13.98 -9.32 -12.94
CA VAL A 148 -14.32 -9.62 -11.55
C VAL A 148 -14.71 -11.09 -11.39
N LEU A 149 -15.52 -11.65 -12.31
CA LEU A 149 -15.92 -13.06 -12.22
C LEU A 149 -14.77 -14.04 -12.42
N LYS A 150 -13.76 -13.68 -13.22
CA LYS A 150 -12.65 -14.57 -13.56
C LYS A 150 -11.54 -14.53 -12.51
N ASP A 151 -11.11 -13.34 -12.14
CA ASP A 151 -9.91 -13.13 -11.33
C ASP A 151 -10.22 -12.52 -9.96
N GLY A 152 -11.46 -12.10 -9.69
CA GLY A 152 -11.85 -11.44 -8.45
C GLY A 152 -11.75 -12.34 -7.23
N ILE A 153 -11.21 -11.80 -6.15
CA ILE A 153 -11.04 -12.48 -4.87
C ILE A 153 -12.03 -11.86 -3.88
N LYS A 154 -12.95 -12.66 -3.35
CA LYS A 154 -13.82 -12.21 -2.25
C LYS A 154 -12.96 -11.94 -1.02
N ILE A 155 -12.99 -10.72 -0.50
CA ILE A 155 -12.24 -10.34 0.71
C ILE A 155 -13.15 -10.09 1.91
N TYR A 156 -14.46 -9.91 1.71
CA TYR A 156 -15.43 -9.69 2.78
C TYR A 156 -16.86 -10.07 2.34
N GLY A 157 -17.70 -10.42 3.32
CA GLY A 157 -19.09 -10.87 3.15
C GLY A 157 -19.24 -12.32 2.73
#